data_AF-A0A970T919-F1
#
_entry.id   AF-A0A970T919-F1
#
_cell.length_a   1.000
_cell.length_b   1.000
_cell.length_c   1.000
_cell.angle_alpha   90.00
_cell.angle_beta   90.00
_cell.angle_gamma   90.00
#
_symmetry.space_group_name_H-M   'P 1'
#
loop_
_entity.id
_entity.type
_entity.pdbx_description
1 polymer ?
#
loop_
_entity_poly.entity_id
_entity_poly.type
_entity_poly.pdbx_seq_one_letter_code
_entity_poly.pdbx_strand_id
1 'polypeptide(L)'
;MPQKTVWAALALPPVFAFSGTVTIPLNSTKHYVSDILPSDISTYGIYYYDWSVTSRLRFESSHTYQTDVYVKGITLGAGTISFYTTNGCGTSSFNFPVHVVSALLRIYPNPASNEITLIIDYGDAEYSESELLTENEYSGAIYNNSGTPVFVNRYNNKETKINVSGWQKGAYHVKVKGEGEEYSALFVVE
;
A
#
# COMPACT_ATOMS: atom_id res chain seq x y z
N MET A 1 -23.46 -51.34 6.48
CA MET A 1 -23.80 -50.28 5.51
C MET A 1 -22.53 -49.91 4.77
N PRO A 2 -22.51 -49.80 3.44
CA PRO A 2 -21.34 -49.28 2.74
C PRO A 2 -21.14 -47.80 3.12
N GLN A 3 -19.92 -47.43 3.53
CA GLN A 3 -19.53 -46.04 3.75
C GLN A 3 -19.68 -45.28 2.44
N LYS A 4 -20.67 -44.40 2.35
CA LYS A 4 -20.80 -43.46 1.25
C LYS A 4 -19.82 -42.33 1.52
N THR A 5 -18.70 -42.31 0.79
CA THR A 5 -17.80 -41.15 0.76
C THR A 5 -18.60 -39.96 0.27
N VAL A 6 -18.96 -39.05 1.19
CA VAL A 6 -19.51 -37.76 0.83
C VAL A 6 -18.32 -36.92 0.42
N TRP A 7 -18.13 -36.75 -0.89
CA TRP A 7 -17.33 -35.63 -1.36
C TRP A 7 -18.09 -34.39 -0.90
N ALA A 8 -17.60 -33.73 0.16
CA ALA A 8 -17.99 -32.35 0.41
C ALA A 8 -17.79 -31.66 -0.95
N ALA A 9 -18.86 -31.09 -1.50
CA ALA A 9 -18.83 -30.47 -2.82
C ALA A 9 -17.58 -29.61 -2.88
N LEU A 10 -16.63 -29.99 -3.75
CA LEU A 10 -15.44 -29.19 -3.96
C LEU A 10 -15.97 -27.84 -4.43
N ALA A 11 -15.93 -26.85 -3.55
CA ALA A 11 -16.30 -25.49 -3.87
C ALA A 11 -15.11 -24.86 -4.62
N LEU A 12 -15.35 -23.67 -5.18
CA LEU A 12 -14.25 -22.80 -5.60
C LEU A 12 -13.23 -22.70 -4.45
N PRO A 13 -11.92 -22.61 -4.76
CA PRO A 13 -10.93 -22.45 -3.70
C PRO A 13 -11.22 -21.16 -2.92
N PRO A 14 -10.90 -21.10 -1.62
CA PRO A 14 -11.05 -19.87 -0.85
C PRO A 14 -10.31 -18.71 -1.51
N VAL A 15 -10.76 -17.49 -1.23
CA VAL A 15 -9.99 -16.29 -1.59
C VAL A 15 -8.93 -16.11 -0.50
N PHE A 16 -7.66 -16.16 -0.91
CA PHE A 16 -6.50 -15.90 -0.06
C PHE A 16 -6.09 -14.44 -0.22
N ALA A 17 -6.02 -13.70 0.89
CA ALA A 17 -5.58 -12.32 0.86
C ALA A 17 -4.05 -12.26 0.80
N PHE A 18 -3.51 -11.07 0.62
CA PHE A 18 -2.08 -10.84 0.77
C PHE A 18 -1.81 -9.46 1.35
N SER A 19 -0.60 -9.30 1.89
CA SER A 19 -0.14 -8.09 2.54
C SER A 19 0.99 -7.43 1.76
N GLY A 20 1.07 -6.11 1.86
CA GLY A 20 2.12 -5.28 1.27
C GLY A 20 1.77 -3.80 1.34
N THR A 21 2.63 -2.94 0.78
CA THR A 21 2.37 -1.49 0.74
C THR A 21 1.35 -1.14 -0.34
N VAL A 22 0.49 -0.16 -0.09
CA VAL A 22 -0.42 0.39 -1.09
C VAL A 22 0.28 1.38 -2.04
N THR A 23 1.49 1.81 -1.70
CA THR A 23 2.26 2.80 -2.45
C THR A 23 3.63 2.24 -2.84
N ILE A 24 3.94 2.28 -4.13
CA ILE A 24 5.21 1.82 -4.70
C ILE A 24 5.91 3.02 -5.35
N PRO A 25 7.09 3.46 -4.87
CA PRO A 25 7.83 4.50 -5.56
C PRO A 25 8.24 4.04 -6.97
N LEU A 26 8.25 4.96 -7.92
CA LEU A 26 8.72 4.69 -9.28
C LEU A 26 10.13 4.10 -9.23
N ASN A 27 10.37 3.07 -10.04
CA ASN A 27 11.62 2.31 -10.12
C ASN A 27 12.06 1.61 -8.82
N SER A 28 11.22 1.58 -7.79
CA SER A 28 11.48 0.82 -6.56
C SER A 28 10.73 -0.50 -6.54
N THR A 29 11.32 -1.50 -5.88
CA THR A 29 10.75 -2.83 -5.69
C THR A 29 10.18 -2.98 -4.29
N LYS A 30 9.01 -3.60 -4.16
CA LYS A 30 8.33 -3.90 -2.89
C LYS A 30 7.94 -5.37 -2.82
N HIS A 31 7.91 -5.90 -1.60
CA HIS A 31 7.61 -7.29 -1.30
C HIS A 31 6.13 -7.44 -0.91
N TYR A 32 5.49 -8.50 -1.41
CA TYR A 32 4.10 -8.85 -1.12
C TYR A 32 4.02 -10.33 -0.75
N VAL A 33 3.20 -10.65 0.26
CA VAL A 33 3.13 -12.01 0.83
C VAL A 33 1.67 -12.41 0.99
N SER A 34 1.31 -13.55 0.38
CA SER A 34 -0.01 -14.17 0.52
C SER A 34 -0.16 -14.90 1.85
N ASP A 35 -1.40 -14.99 2.32
CA ASP A 35 -1.76 -15.67 3.56
C ASP A 35 -1.95 -17.20 3.41
N ILE A 36 -1.77 -17.73 2.19
CA ILE A 36 -1.91 -19.16 1.91
C ILE A 36 -0.82 -19.97 2.64
N LEU A 37 -1.25 -20.99 3.37
CA LEU A 37 -0.36 -21.94 4.04
C LEU A 37 -0.20 -23.22 3.21
N PRO A 38 0.92 -23.96 3.35
CA PRO A 38 1.08 -25.26 2.68
C PRO A 38 -0.04 -26.26 2.99
N SER A 39 -0.61 -26.21 4.21
CA SER A 39 -1.77 -27.03 4.59
C SER A 39 -3.02 -26.70 3.78
N ASP A 40 -3.22 -25.43 3.40
CA ASP A 40 -4.38 -24.98 2.63
C ASP A 40 -4.36 -25.56 1.21
N ILE A 41 -3.17 -25.65 0.60
CA ILE A 41 -2.99 -26.23 -0.73
C ILE A 41 -3.59 -27.65 -0.77
N SER A 42 -3.22 -28.48 0.21
CA SER A 42 -3.75 -29.85 0.32
C SER A 42 -5.23 -29.89 0.73
N THR A 43 -5.64 -29.02 1.65
CA THR A 43 -7.01 -28.99 2.20
C THR A 43 -8.05 -28.63 1.14
N TYR A 44 -7.73 -27.66 0.28
CA TYR A 44 -8.63 -27.15 -0.75
C TYR A 44 -8.37 -27.74 -2.15
N GLY A 45 -7.43 -28.69 -2.26
CA GLY A 45 -7.06 -29.33 -3.52
C GLY A 45 -6.53 -28.34 -4.55
N ILE A 46 -5.83 -27.30 -4.11
CA ILE A 46 -5.25 -26.27 -4.98
C ILE A 46 -4.07 -26.90 -5.71
N TYR A 47 -4.12 -26.91 -7.03
CA TYR A 47 -3.03 -27.42 -7.87
C TYR A 47 -2.30 -26.32 -8.64
N TYR A 48 -2.83 -25.09 -8.62
CA TYR A 48 -2.21 -23.95 -9.29
C TYR A 48 -2.48 -22.66 -8.50
N TYR A 49 -1.45 -21.83 -8.33
CA TYR A 49 -1.57 -20.49 -7.81
C TYR A 49 -0.50 -19.60 -8.42
N ASP A 50 -0.84 -18.33 -8.61
CA ASP A 50 -0.02 -17.40 -9.39
C ASP A 50 -0.36 -15.95 -9.02
N TRP A 51 0.53 -15.05 -9.41
CA TRP A 51 0.32 -13.61 -9.27
C TRP A 51 0.19 -12.96 -10.65
N SER A 52 -0.58 -11.88 -10.72
CA SER A 52 -0.59 -10.99 -11.87
C SER A 52 -0.45 -9.53 -11.43
N VAL A 53 0.02 -8.70 -12.34
CA VAL A 53 0.12 -7.25 -12.14
C VAL A 53 -0.34 -6.51 -13.40
N THR A 54 -0.93 -5.33 -13.21
CA THR A 54 -1.28 -4.42 -14.31
C THR A 54 -0.03 -3.80 -14.96
N SER A 55 -0.16 -3.22 -16.16
CA SER A 55 0.95 -2.71 -16.99
C SER A 55 1.84 -1.62 -16.37
N ARG A 56 1.45 -1.02 -15.23
CA ARG A 56 2.27 -0.05 -14.48
C ARG A 56 3.30 -0.70 -13.54
N LEU A 57 3.25 -2.01 -13.44
CA LEU A 57 3.99 -2.82 -12.49
C LEU A 57 4.72 -3.93 -13.23
N ARG A 58 5.79 -4.45 -12.62
CA ARG A 58 6.55 -5.58 -13.15
C ARG A 58 7.02 -6.47 -12.02
N PHE A 59 7.01 -7.79 -12.22
CA PHE A 59 7.67 -8.71 -11.31
C PHE A 59 9.20 -8.63 -11.46
N GLU A 60 9.91 -8.56 -10.34
CA GLU A 60 11.37 -8.72 -10.23
C GLU A 60 11.74 -10.09 -9.64
N SER A 61 10.75 -10.94 -9.40
CA SER A 61 10.90 -12.32 -8.94
C SER A 61 10.09 -13.28 -9.84
N SER A 62 10.30 -14.58 -9.66
CA SER A 62 9.31 -15.57 -10.07
C SER A 62 7.98 -15.28 -9.36
N HIS A 63 6.87 -15.68 -9.99
CA HIS A 63 5.52 -15.44 -9.47
C HIS A 63 4.63 -16.69 -9.49
N THR A 64 4.80 -17.57 -10.49
CA THR A 64 4.03 -18.81 -10.53
C THR A 64 4.46 -19.77 -9.42
N TYR A 65 3.48 -20.34 -8.73
CA TYR A 65 3.69 -21.19 -7.55
C TYR A 65 4.51 -20.53 -6.44
N GLN A 66 4.44 -19.19 -6.32
CA GLN A 66 5.06 -18.47 -5.22
C GLN A 66 4.01 -17.97 -4.24
N THR A 67 4.32 -18.04 -2.94
CA THR A 67 3.49 -17.46 -1.88
C THR A 67 3.85 -16.00 -1.60
N ASP A 68 4.91 -15.50 -2.21
CA ASP A 68 5.38 -14.13 -2.13
C ASP A 68 6.01 -13.67 -3.45
N VAL A 69 6.01 -12.36 -3.68
CA VAL A 69 6.55 -11.76 -4.90
C VAL A 69 7.20 -10.41 -4.63
N TYR A 70 8.15 -10.06 -5.50
CA TYR A 70 8.78 -8.75 -5.54
C TYR A 70 8.26 -7.98 -6.77
N VAL A 71 7.61 -6.85 -6.54
CA VAL A 71 6.94 -6.05 -7.58
C VAL A 71 7.58 -4.67 -7.65
N LYS A 72 7.99 -4.27 -8.85
CA LYS A 72 8.56 -2.96 -9.18
C LYS A 72 7.53 -2.05 -9.82
N GLY A 73 7.48 -0.80 -9.38
CA GLY A 73 6.73 0.27 -10.06
C GLY A 73 7.49 0.75 -11.30
N ILE A 74 6.88 0.69 -12.49
CA ILE A 74 7.53 1.07 -13.75
C ILE A 74 6.89 2.29 -14.42
N THR A 75 5.68 2.68 -14.04
CA THR A 75 5.01 3.88 -14.55
C THR A 75 4.06 4.44 -13.50
N LEU A 76 4.04 5.76 -13.30
CA LEU A 76 3.19 6.45 -12.32
C LEU A 76 1.71 6.12 -12.48
N GLY A 77 0.94 6.13 -11.40
CA GLY A 77 -0.52 5.97 -11.38
C GLY A 77 -1.03 4.67 -10.76
N ALA A 78 -2.36 4.49 -10.81
CA ALA A 78 -3.03 3.33 -10.21
C ALA A 78 -2.73 2.02 -10.93
N GLY A 79 -2.45 0.98 -10.15
CA GLY A 79 -2.26 -0.39 -10.58
C GLY A 79 -2.96 -1.39 -9.67
N THR A 80 -2.89 -2.66 -10.03
CA THR A 80 -3.45 -3.75 -9.24
C THR A 80 -2.47 -4.91 -9.23
N ILE A 81 -2.28 -5.49 -8.06
CA ILE A 81 -1.63 -6.79 -7.86
C ILE A 81 -2.75 -7.78 -7.57
N SER A 82 -2.72 -8.94 -8.20
CA SER A 82 -3.73 -9.97 -8.02
C SER A 82 -3.08 -11.30 -7.69
N PHE A 83 -3.68 -12.05 -6.78
CA PHE A 83 -3.29 -13.41 -6.43
C PHE A 83 -4.43 -14.37 -6.75
N TYR A 84 -4.11 -15.48 -7.42
CA TYR A 84 -5.09 -16.45 -7.90
C TYR A 84 -4.78 -17.82 -7.34
N THR A 85 -5.82 -18.58 -7.03
CA THR A 85 -5.71 -20.01 -6.71
C THR A 85 -6.71 -20.80 -7.51
N THR A 86 -6.34 -21.99 -7.97
CA THR A 86 -7.18 -22.84 -8.82
C THR A 86 -7.19 -24.27 -8.29
N ASN A 87 -8.38 -24.85 -8.21
CA ASN A 87 -8.63 -26.26 -7.94
C ASN A 87 -9.53 -26.86 -9.03
N GLY A 88 -9.94 -28.12 -8.87
CA GLY A 88 -10.76 -28.84 -9.86
C GLY A 88 -12.15 -28.22 -10.13
N CYS A 89 -12.55 -27.21 -9.36
CA CYS A 89 -13.85 -26.57 -9.45
C CYS A 89 -13.80 -25.13 -9.97
N GLY A 90 -12.60 -24.54 -10.06
CA GLY A 90 -12.39 -23.24 -10.67
C GLY A 90 -11.31 -22.42 -9.98
N THR A 91 -11.35 -21.11 -10.22
CA THR A 91 -10.33 -20.15 -9.78
C THR A 91 -10.95 -19.08 -8.89
N SER A 92 -10.27 -18.76 -7.78
CA SER A 92 -10.55 -17.60 -6.95
C SER A 92 -9.46 -16.54 -7.16
N SER A 93 -9.78 -15.27 -6.90
CA SER A 93 -8.78 -14.20 -6.92
C SER A 93 -9.00 -13.15 -5.84
N PHE A 94 -7.89 -12.61 -5.33
CA PHE A 94 -7.86 -11.42 -4.51
C PHE A 94 -7.13 -10.32 -5.25
N ASN A 95 -7.70 -9.11 -5.27
CA ASN A 95 -7.16 -7.95 -5.97
C ASN A 95 -6.78 -6.87 -4.95
N PHE A 96 -5.52 -6.47 -4.96
CA PHE A 96 -4.98 -5.45 -4.08
C PHE A 96 -4.62 -4.20 -4.91
N PRO A 97 -5.36 -3.10 -4.75
CA PRO A 97 -5.05 -1.86 -5.45
C PRO A 97 -3.76 -1.25 -4.89
N VAL A 98 -2.91 -0.77 -5.79
CA VAL A 98 -1.68 -0.05 -5.45
C VAL A 98 -1.55 1.21 -6.30
N HIS A 99 -0.76 2.17 -5.83
CA HIS A 99 -0.44 3.38 -6.57
C HIS A 99 1.07 3.51 -6.76
N VAL A 100 1.50 3.67 -8.01
CA VAL A 100 2.88 4.02 -8.33
C VAL A 100 3.03 5.53 -8.25
N VAL A 101 3.97 6.02 -7.46
CA VAL A 101 4.14 7.46 -7.17
C VAL A 101 5.56 7.90 -7.48
N SER A 102 5.74 9.18 -7.80
CA SER A 102 7.08 9.74 -8.00
C SER A 102 7.86 9.92 -6.70
N ALA A 103 7.14 10.09 -5.58
CA ALA A 103 7.71 10.37 -4.27
C ALA A 103 6.92 9.70 -3.12
N LEU A 104 7.51 9.66 -1.94
CA LEU A 104 6.86 9.20 -0.71
C LEU A 104 6.57 10.36 0.24
N LEU A 105 5.39 10.35 0.85
CA LEU A 105 5.12 11.20 1.99
C LEU A 105 5.80 10.63 3.24
N ARG A 106 6.72 11.40 3.81
CA ARG A 106 7.36 11.12 5.09
C ARG A 106 6.86 12.06 6.17
N ILE A 107 6.77 11.53 7.38
CA ILE A 107 6.36 12.26 8.57
C ILE A 107 7.48 12.14 9.59
N TYR A 108 8.00 13.28 10.02
CA TYR A 108 9.03 13.36 11.05
C TYR A 108 8.43 14.02 12.30
N PRO A 109 8.17 13.25 13.37
CA PRO A 109 7.70 13.83 14.61
C PRO A 109 8.83 14.60 15.32
N ASN A 110 8.49 15.75 15.90
CA ASN A 110 9.33 16.54 16.79
C ASN A 110 8.60 16.77 18.14
N PRO A 111 8.69 15.80 19.07
CA PRO A 111 7.99 15.87 20.36
C PRO A 111 8.42 17.07 21.22
N ALA A 112 9.67 17.52 21.10
CA ALA A 112 10.19 18.64 21.89
C ALA A 112 9.49 19.97 21.59
N SER A 113 9.01 20.15 20.35
CA SER A 113 8.26 21.33 19.92
C SER A 113 6.76 21.10 19.76
N ASN A 114 6.25 19.90 20.05
CA ASN A 114 4.89 19.47 19.70
C ASN A 114 4.57 19.69 18.20
N GLU A 115 5.51 19.32 17.34
CA GLU A 115 5.39 19.51 15.90
C GLU A 115 5.55 18.19 15.15
N ILE A 116 4.98 18.12 13.96
CA ILE A 116 5.35 17.14 12.94
C ILE A 116 5.77 17.89 11.68
N THR A 117 6.73 17.32 10.96
CA THR A 117 7.12 17.78 9.63
C THR A 117 6.64 16.77 8.60
N LEU A 118 5.83 17.22 7.65
CA LEU A 118 5.47 16.45 6.46
C LEU A 118 6.44 16.80 5.34
N ILE A 119 7.01 15.79 4.67
CA ILE A 119 7.94 15.97 3.55
C ILE A 119 7.54 15.04 2.40
N ILE A 120 7.48 15.56 1.17
CA ILE A 120 7.42 14.74 -0.05
C ILE A 120 8.85 14.40 -0.48
N ASP A 121 9.25 13.15 -0.28
CA ASP A 121 10.59 12.63 -0.56
C ASP A 121 10.66 11.90 -1.90
N TYR A 122 11.39 12.47 -2.86
CA TYR A 122 11.59 11.90 -4.20
C TYR A 122 12.77 10.91 -4.26
N GLY A 123 13.46 10.65 -3.14
CA GLY A 123 14.52 9.64 -3.04
C GLY A 123 15.91 10.11 -3.50
N ASP A 124 16.07 11.36 -3.91
CA ASP A 124 17.37 11.97 -4.23
C ASP A 124 17.95 12.71 -3.01
N ALA A 125 19.28 12.70 -2.93
CA ALA A 125 20.04 13.18 -1.79
C ALA A 125 19.90 14.71 -1.58
N GLU A 126 19.61 15.08 -0.33
CA GLU A 126 19.88 16.39 0.29
C GLU A 126 19.28 17.62 -0.44
N TYR A 127 18.04 17.95 -0.11
CA TYR A 127 17.40 19.18 -0.59
C TYR A 127 18.11 20.43 -0.05
N SER A 128 18.46 21.34 -0.94
CA SER A 128 18.70 22.74 -0.55
C SER A 128 17.35 23.42 -0.23
N GLU A 129 17.30 24.37 0.71
CA GLU A 129 16.05 25.09 1.05
C GLU A 129 15.38 25.74 -0.18
N SER A 130 16.16 26.10 -1.20
CA SER A 130 15.67 26.63 -2.49
C SER A 130 14.87 25.62 -3.34
N GLU A 131 15.00 24.32 -3.09
CA GLU A 131 14.29 23.25 -3.81
C GLU A 131 13.02 22.78 -3.10
N LEU A 132 12.74 23.35 -1.92
CA LEU A 132 11.51 23.09 -1.17
C LEU A 132 10.32 23.84 -1.76
N LEU A 133 10.54 25.02 -2.36
CA LEU A 133 9.49 25.75 -3.06
C LEU A 133 9.14 25.05 -4.37
N THR A 134 7.84 24.88 -4.61
CA THR A 134 7.31 24.33 -5.85
C THR A 134 6.41 25.35 -6.53
N GLU A 135 6.43 25.37 -7.86
CA GLU A 135 5.42 26.09 -8.63
C GLU A 135 4.02 25.48 -8.45
N ASN A 136 3.97 24.20 -8.04
CA ASN A 136 2.75 23.46 -7.78
C ASN A 136 2.24 23.67 -6.35
N GLU A 137 0.94 23.91 -6.21
CA GLU A 137 0.25 23.95 -4.91
C GLU A 137 -0.04 22.52 -4.43
N TYR A 138 0.35 22.23 -3.19
CA TYR A 138 -0.07 21.03 -2.48
C TYR A 138 -1.29 21.33 -1.62
N SER A 139 -2.18 20.36 -1.48
CA SER A 139 -3.27 20.37 -0.50
C SER A 139 -3.10 19.20 0.46
N GLY A 140 -2.99 19.50 1.75
CA GLY A 140 -2.82 18.51 2.81
C GLY A 140 -4.03 18.46 3.74
N ALA A 141 -4.44 17.26 4.13
CA ALA A 141 -5.46 17.04 5.14
C ALA A 141 -5.02 15.93 6.12
N ILE A 142 -5.21 16.15 7.41
CA ILE A 142 -4.95 15.18 8.47
C ILE A 142 -6.25 14.85 9.16
N TYR A 143 -6.53 13.55 9.29
CA TYR A 143 -7.74 13.00 9.88
C TYR A 143 -7.40 12.26 11.16
N ASN A 144 -8.22 12.42 12.19
CA ASN A 144 -8.14 11.58 13.38
C ASN A 144 -8.71 10.17 13.12
N ASN A 145 -8.64 9.30 14.11
CA ASN A 145 -9.17 7.92 14.04
C ASN A 145 -10.68 7.82 13.73
N SER A 146 -11.45 8.89 13.94
CA SER A 146 -12.88 8.94 13.59
C SER A 146 -13.12 9.43 12.16
N GLY A 147 -12.07 9.66 11.38
CA GLY A 147 -12.16 10.22 10.02
C GLY A 147 -12.49 11.71 9.98
N THR A 148 -12.40 12.42 11.12
CA THR A 148 -12.64 13.87 11.18
C THR A 148 -11.37 14.62 10.82
N PRO A 149 -11.40 15.58 9.87
CA PRO A 149 -10.24 16.40 9.55
C PRO A 149 -9.91 17.31 10.74
N VAL A 150 -8.69 17.21 11.25
CA VAL A 150 -8.14 18.07 12.32
C VAL A 150 -7.18 19.12 11.79
N PHE A 151 -6.73 18.95 10.54
CA PHE A 151 -5.91 19.91 9.82
C PHE A 151 -6.24 19.84 8.34
N VAL A 152 -6.39 21.01 7.71
CA VAL A 152 -6.51 21.15 6.25
C VAL A 152 -5.75 22.41 5.86
N ASN A 153 -4.82 22.29 4.92
CA ASN A 153 -4.06 23.45 4.46
C ASN A 153 -3.64 23.29 2.99
N ARG A 154 -3.27 24.42 2.38
CA ARG A 154 -2.59 24.46 1.09
C ARG A 154 -1.24 25.14 1.24
N TYR A 155 -0.24 24.64 0.53
CA TYR A 155 1.11 25.12 0.66
C TYR A 155 1.90 24.85 -0.62
N ASN A 156 2.84 25.75 -0.92
CA ASN A 156 3.69 25.65 -2.12
C ASN A 156 5.10 25.16 -1.76
N ASN A 157 5.22 24.42 -0.66
CA ASN A 157 6.47 23.82 -0.20
C ASN A 157 6.35 22.29 -0.16
N LYS A 158 7.40 21.57 -0.52
CA LYS A 158 7.50 20.11 -0.31
C LYS A 158 7.56 19.73 1.16
N GLU A 159 7.87 20.69 2.02
CA GLU A 159 7.90 20.57 3.47
C GLU A 159 6.81 21.45 4.12
N THR A 160 6.09 20.88 5.10
CA THR A 160 5.22 21.66 5.98
C THR A 160 5.36 21.21 7.43
N LYS A 161 5.48 22.18 8.34
CA LYS A 161 5.51 21.95 9.79
C LYS A 161 4.13 22.21 10.37
N ILE A 162 3.67 21.30 11.20
CA ILE A 162 2.32 21.31 11.76
C ILE A 162 2.45 21.18 13.27
N ASN A 163 1.90 22.15 13.99
CA ASN A 163 1.79 22.09 15.43
C ASN A 163 0.64 21.14 15.81
N VAL A 164 0.98 20.13 16.61
CA VAL A 164 0.06 19.10 17.11
C VAL A 164 -0.24 19.27 18.62
N SER A 165 0.19 20.37 19.23
CA SER A 165 -0.16 20.69 20.61
C SER A 165 -1.68 20.80 20.76
N GLY A 166 -2.24 20.05 21.71
CA GLY A 166 -3.68 19.96 21.94
C GLY A 166 -4.41 18.91 21.10
N TRP A 167 -3.71 18.19 20.22
CA TRP A 167 -4.29 17.03 19.56
C TRP A 167 -4.43 15.89 20.56
N GLN A 168 -5.46 15.07 20.41
CA GLN A 168 -5.67 13.91 21.26
C GLN A 168 -4.63 12.84 20.93
N LYS A 169 -4.25 12.04 21.93
CA LYS A 169 -3.41 10.86 21.71
C LYS A 169 -4.14 9.88 20.80
N GLY A 170 -3.45 9.34 19.81
CA GLY A 170 -4.05 8.41 18.86
C GLY A 170 -3.36 8.39 17.51
N ALA A 171 -3.88 7.56 16.61
CA ALA A 171 -3.40 7.49 15.24
C ALA A 171 -4.10 8.52 14.36
N TYR A 172 -3.35 9.01 13.38
CA TYR A 172 -3.76 10.05 12.45
C TYR A 172 -3.39 9.65 11.03
N HIS A 173 -4.32 9.90 10.11
CA HIS A 173 -4.15 9.62 8.69
C HIS A 173 -3.88 10.92 7.94
N VAL A 174 -2.78 10.97 7.20
CA VAL A 174 -2.39 12.13 6.38
C VAL A 174 -2.68 11.83 4.91
N LYS A 175 -3.27 12.81 4.22
CA LYS A 175 -3.43 12.82 2.77
C LYS A 175 -2.84 14.11 2.22
N VAL A 176 -1.98 14.00 1.22
CA VAL A 176 -1.44 15.14 0.49
C VAL A 176 -1.72 14.94 -0.99
N LYS A 177 -2.26 15.95 -1.67
CA LYS A 177 -2.45 15.96 -3.12
C LYS A 177 -1.63 17.07 -3.73
N GLY A 178 -0.89 16.76 -4.77
CA GLY A 178 -0.07 17.72 -5.51
C GLY A 178 0.52 17.06 -6.74
N GLU A 179 0.80 17.85 -7.78
CA GLU A 179 1.45 17.39 -9.02
C GLU A 179 0.70 16.25 -9.75
N GLY A 180 -0.63 16.18 -9.56
CA GLY A 180 -1.48 15.13 -10.13
C GLY A 180 -1.41 13.79 -9.38
N GLU A 181 -0.70 13.73 -8.26
CA GLU A 181 -0.55 12.54 -7.42
C GLU A 181 -1.25 12.71 -6.05
N GLU A 182 -1.60 11.57 -5.43
CA GLU A 182 -2.09 11.51 -4.05
C GLU A 182 -1.12 10.67 -3.21
N TYR A 183 -0.62 11.26 -2.13
CA TYR A 183 0.25 10.64 -1.16
C TYR A 183 -0.49 10.43 0.16
N SER A 184 -0.16 9.34 0.85
CA SER A 184 -0.76 9.05 2.15
C SER A 184 0.25 8.46 3.12
N ALA A 185 0.06 8.73 4.40
CA ALA A 185 0.88 8.22 5.48
C ALA A 185 0.07 8.19 6.79
N LEU A 186 0.59 7.46 7.77
CA LEU A 186 0.02 7.34 9.12
C LEU A 186 1.08 7.76 10.14
N PHE A 187 0.63 8.39 11.22
CA PHE A 187 1.48 8.66 12.39
C PHE A 187 0.65 8.58 13.68
N VAL A 188 1.36 8.55 14.81
CA VAL A 188 0.75 8.50 16.15
C VAL A 188 1.18 9.73 16.94
N VAL A 189 0.23 10.34 17.64
CA VAL A 189 0.48 11.33 18.69
C VAL A 189 0.42 10.61 20.03
N GLU A 190 1.47 10.73 20.83
CA GLU A 190 1.66 10.05 22.12
C GLU A 190 1.54 10.97 23.33
#